data_AF-A0A6J7J4W5-F1
#
_entry.id   AF-A0A6J7J4W5-F1
#
_cell.length_a   1.000
_cell.length_b   1.000
_cell.length_c   1.000
_cell.angle_alpha   90.00
_cell.angle_beta   90.00
_cell.angle_gamma   90.00
#
_symmetry.space_group_name_H-M   'P 1'
#
loop_
_entity.id
_entity.type
_entity.pdbx_description
1 polymer ?
#
loop_
_entity_poly.entity_id
_entity_poly.type
_entity_poly.pdbx_seq_one_letter_code
_entity_poly.pdbx_strand_id
1 'polypeptide(L)'
;MRFRCLGLLLPLLLGASITPSVGAPPPTYYMPIRSVTPGAINPNVTQSNIYSTICVSGWTATVRPSSSYTTALKIQQLQTTYSRYKDMNTSDFEEDHLVPLEVGGATDAKENLWPELYAGSNGARMKDALENRLKALVCAGSLKLAVAQSAIATDWYSAYFLYVGGTGTTSTTVFKPTVKSPVRTKTTIKSAKKLKPKKTGRCWVKSYTTKKGTHVKGHYRKC
;
A
#
# COMPACT_ATOMS: atom_id res chain seq x y z
N MET A 1 -69.58 63.76 -10.26
CA MET A 1 -69.28 62.31 -10.21
C MET A 1 -68.12 62.01 -11.15
N ARG A 2 -66.93 61.70 -10.63
CA ARG A 2 -65.80 61.16 -11.40
C ARG A 2 -65.07 60.15 -10.53
N PHE A 3 -65.34 58.87 -10.74
CA PHE A 3 -64.58 57.77 -10.13
C PHE A 3 -63.28 57.59 -10.91
N ARG A 4 -62.13 57.66 -10.23
CA ARG A 4 -60.83 57.24 -10.76
C ARG A 4 -60.55 55.82 -10.27
N CYS A 5 -60.53 54.86 -11.19
CA CYS A 5 -60.00 53.51 -10.94
C CYS A 5 -58.48 53.58 -10.82
N LEU A 6 -57.95 53.22 -9.64
CA LEU A 6 -56.53 52.88 -9.47
C LEU A 6 -56.35 51.41 -9.86
N GLY A 7 -55.63 51.15 -10.97
CA GLY A 7 -55.18 49.82 -11.35
C GLY A 7 -53.92 49.44 -10.57
N LEU A 8 -54.01 48.37 -9.78
CA LEU A 8 -52.86 47.72 -9.13
C LEU A 8 -52.18 46.79 -10.16
N LEU A 9 -50.97 47.15 -10.58
CA LEU A 9 -50.08 46.26 -11.33
C LEU A 9 -49.33 45.35 -10.34
N LEU A 10 -49.66 44.05 -10.36
CA LEU A 10 -48.89 43.01 -9.67
C LEU A 10 -47.65 42.66 -10.52
N PRO A 11 -46.42 42.71 -9.99
CA PRO A 11 -45.24 42.26 -10.73
C PRO A 11 -45.20 40.73 -10.76
N LEU A 12 -45.10 40.18 -11.97
CA LEU A 12 -44.93 38.76 -12.21
C LEU A 12 -43.48 38.37 -11.82
N LEU A 13 -43.32 37.75 -10.65
CA LEU A 13 -42.05 37.17 -10.22
C LEU A 13 -41.75 35.94 -11.10
N LEU A 14 -40.79 36.07 -12.02
CA LEU A 14 -40.20 34.94 -12.72
C LEU A 14 -39.43 34.09 -11.69
N GLY A 15 -40.00 32.93 -11.33
CA GLY A 15 -39.31 31.92 -10.54
C GLY A 15 -38.14 31.35 -11.32
N ALA A 16 -36.91 31.55 -10.83
CA ALA A 16 -35.74 30.85 -11.34
C ALA A 16 -35.85 29.36 -10.97
N SER A 17 -36.17 28.52 -11.96
CA SER A 17 -36.12 27.07 -11.81
C SER A 17 -34.67 26.64 -11.59
N ILE A 18 -34.33 26.27 -10.37
CA ILE A 18 -33.06 25.61 -10.05
C ILE A 18 -33.18 24.19 -10.59
N THR A 19 -32.66 23.94 -11.80
CA THR A 19 -32.51 22.57 -12.28
C THR A 19 -31.47 21.88 -11.41
N PRO A 20 -31.77 20.73 -10.79
CA PRO A 20 -30.75 19.94 -10.14
C PRO A 20 -29.74 19.52 -11.20
N SER A 21 -28.49 19.96 -11.06
CA SER A 21 -27.38 19.43 -11.84
C SER A 21 -27.36 17.93 -11.63
N VAL A 22 -27.70 17.17 -12.67
CA VAL A 22 -27.46 15.72 -12.69
C VAL A 22 -25.97 15.57 -12.37
N GLY A 23 -25.66 14.98 -11.21
CA GLY A 23 -24.28 14.80 -10.79
C GLY A 23 -23.50 14.14 -11.91
N ALA A 24 -22.31 14.65 -12.21
CA ALA A 24 -21.42 14.04 -13.20
C ALA A 24 -21.37 12.52 -12.93
N PRO A 25 -21.41 11.66 -13.98
CA PRO A 25 -21.27 10.23 -13.79
C PRO A 25 -20.02 9.99 -12.94
N PRO A 26 -20.08 9.08 -11.95
CA PRO A 26 -18.92 8.81 -11.12
C PRO A 26 -17.74 8.48 -12.04
N PRO A 27 -16.56 9.05 -11.80
CA PRO A 27 -15.41 8.81 -12.65
C PRO A 27 -15.19 7.30 -12.75
N THR A 28 -15.24 6.76 -13.96
CA THR A 28 -15.07 5.33 -14.24
C THR A 28 -13.58 4.99 -14.20
N TYR A 29 -12.95 5.11 -13.03
CA TYR A 29 -11.61 4.56 -12.85
C TYR A 29 -11.74 3.13 -12.31
N TYR A 30 -11.11 2.20 -13.02
CA TYR A 30 -11.16 0.79 -12.71
C TYR A 30 -10.20 0.53 -11.55
N MET A 31 -10.76 0.34 -10.37
CA MET A 31 -10.01 -0.05 -9.18
C MET A 31 -10.09 -1.56 -8.95
N PRO A 32 -9.02 -2.17 -8.40
CA PRO A 32 -9.09 -3.53 -7.90
C PRO A 32 -10.20 -3.67 -6.86
N ILE A 33 -10.87 -4.82 -6.86
CA ILE A 33 -11.88 -5.13 -5.86
C ILE A 33 -11.16 -5.46 -4.56
N ARG A 34 -11.18 -4.54 -3.60
CA ARG A 34 -10.39 -4.63 -2.34
C ARG A 34 -10.60 -5.92 -1.55
N SER A 35 -11.78 -6.52 -1.57
CA SER A 35 -12.03 -7.81 -0.89
C SER A 35 -11.35 -9.01 -1.55
N VAL A 36 -10.89 -8.85 -2.79
CA VAL A 36 -10.29 -9.89 -3.64
C VAL A 36 -8.80 -9.62 -3.81
N THR A 37 -8.45 -8.37 -4.12
CA THR A 37 -7.08 -7.89 -4.35
C THR A 37 -6.75 -6.80 -3.32
N PRO A 38 -6.55 -7.15 -2.03
CA PRO A 38 -6.19 -6.18 -0.99
C PRO A 38 -4.77 -5.63 -1.09
N GLY A 39 -3.91 -6.21 -1.94
CA GLY A 39 -2.51 -5.82 -2.10
C GLY A 39 -1.56 -6.65 -1.22
N ALA A 40 -1.52 -7.96 -1.44
CA ALA A 40 -0.60 -8.83 -0.70
C ALA A 40 0.88 -8.47 -0.98
N ILE A 41 1.73 -8.56 0.05
CA ILE A 41 3.16 -8.25 -0.01
C ILE A 41 4.03 -9.52 -0.04
N ASN A 42 5.23 -9.43 -0.62
CA ASN A 42 6.21 -10.51 -0.58
C ASN A 42 6.95 -10.50 0.77
N PRO A 43 6.79 -11.53 1.62
CA PRO A 43 7.41 -11.56 2.95
C PRO A 43 8.95 -11.62 2.90
N ASN A 44 9.54 -11.97 1.75
CA ASN A 44 10.97 -11.98 1.54
C ASN A 44 11.55 -10.60 1.20
N VAL A 45 10.70 -9.59 0.93
CA VAL A 45 11.11 -8.20 0.75
C VAL A 45 10.81 -7.43 2.02
N THR A 46 11.87 -6.94 2.66
CA THR A 46 11.81 -6.22 3.93
C THR A 46 12.59 -4.92 3.82
N GLN A 47 12.28 -3.95 4.69
CA GLN A 47 12.99 -2.68 4.72
C GLN A 47 14.52 -2.86 4.85
N SER A 48 14.97 -3.89 5.57
CA SER A 48 16.39 -4.17 5.80
C SER A 48 17.11 -4.77 4.59
N ASN A 49 16.40 -5.32 3.60
CA ASN A 49 17.00 -6.01 2.46
C ASN A 49 16.65 -5.39 1.11
N ILE A 50 16.08 -4.18 1.07
CA ILE A 50 15.70 -3.51 -0.18
C ILE A 50 16.88 -3.34 -1.14
N TYR A 51 18.09 -3.13 -0.61
CA TYR A 51 19.32 -2.98 -1.40
C TYR A 51 19.90 -4.28 -1.95
N SER A 52 19.37 -5.44 -1.53
CA SER A 52 19.67 -6.75 -2.11
C SER A 52 18.46 -7.35 -2.84
N THR A 53 17.37 -6.59 -2.98
CA THR A 53 16.13 -7.03 -3.63
C THR A 53 15.64 -5.95 -4.61
N ILE A 54 14.58 -5.21 -4.27
CA ILE A 54 13.86 -4.29 -5.15
C ILE A 54 14.70 -3.13 -5.70
N CYS A 55 15.81 -2.78 -5.05
CA CYS A 55 16.74 -1.75 -5.51
C CYS A 55 17.91 -2.32 -6.33
N VAL A 56 17.93 -3.61 -6.60
CA VAL A 56 18.90 -4.27 -7.49
C VAL A 56 18.29 -4.35 -8.89
N SER A 57 19.07 -3.91 -9.90
CA SER A 57 18.63 -4.00 -11.31
C SER A 57 18.31 -5.44 -11.70
N GLY A 58 17.19 -5.65 -12.39
CA GLY A 58 16.74 -6.96 -12.86
C GLY A 58 16.09 -7.87 -11.81
N TRP A 59 16.03 -7.48 -10.53
CA TRP A 59 15.46 -8.34 -9.48
C TRP A 59 14.00 -8.74 -9.76
N THR A 60 13.15 -7.81 -10.22
CA THR A 60 11.74 -8.13 -10.49
C THR A 60 11.58 -9.17 -11.60
N ALA A 61 12.51 -9.26 -12.55
CA ALA A 61 12.50 -10.29 -13.60
C ALA A 61 12.75 -11.71 -13.05
N THR A 62 13.41 -11.85 -11.89
CA THR A 62 13.69 -13.17 -11.29
C THR A 62 12.53 -13.72 -10.47
N VAL A 63 11.57 -12.86 -10.10
CA VAL A 63 10.43 -13.22 -9.24
C VAL A 63 9.07 -13.06 -9.92
N ARG A 64 9.03 -12.53 -11.14
CA ARG A 64 7.79 -12.35 -11.90
C ARG A 64 7.16 -13.73 -12.20
N PRO A 65 5.84 -13.90 -12.02
CA PRO A 65 5.16 -15.13 -12.41
C PRO A 65 5.21 -15.34 -13.92
N SER A 66 4.97 -16.58 -14.37
CA SER A 66 4.92 -16.87 -15.80
C SER A 66 3.76 -16.14 -16.48
N SER A 67 3.93 -15.82 -17.77
CA SER A 67 2.86 -15.27 -18.61
C SER A 67 1.68 -16.24 -18.75
N SER A 68 1.95 -17.55 -18.72
CA SER A 68 0.90 -18.58 -18.75
C SER A 68 -0.01 -18.53 -17.53
N TYR A 69 0.58 -18.35 -16.34
CA TYR A 69 -0.17 -18.22 -15.09
C TYR A 69 -1.05 -16.97 -15.08
N THR A 70 -0.44 -15.82 -15.38
CA THR A 70 -1.13 -14.52 -15.38
C THR A 70 -2.23 -14.46 -16.45
N THR A 71 -2.00 -15.02 -17.64
CA THR A 71 -3.03 -15.11 -18.69
C THR A 71 -4.23 -15.94 -18.25
N ALA A 72 -3.99 -17.11 -17.63
CA ALA A 72 -5.07 -17.97 -17.15
C ALA A 72 -5.87 -17.30 -16.02
N LEU A 73 -5.19 -16.63 -15.08
CA LEU A 73 -5.82 -15.90 -13.99
C LEU A 73 -6.70 -14.75 -14.51
N LYS A 74 -6.19 -13.95 -15.46
CA LYS A 74 -6.94 -12.84 -16.07
C LYS A 74 -8.25 -13.28 -16.70
N ILE A 75 -8.21 -14.35 -17.50
CA ILE A 75 -9.40 -14.93 -18.14
C ILE A 75 -10.42 -15.33 -17.07
N GLN A 76 -9.98 -16.07 -16.06
CA GLN A 76 -10.84 -16.52 -14.97
C GLN A 76 -11.44 -15.35 -14.20
N GLN A 77 -10.66 -14.32 -13.89
CA GLN A 77 -11.08 -13.14 -13.14
C GLN A 77 -12.10 -12.30 -13.92
N LEU A 78 -11.88 -12.01 -15.21
CA LEU A 78 -12.82 -11.27 -16.05
C LEU A 78 -14.16 -12.01 -16.20
N GLN A 79 -14.16 -13.35 -16.26
CA GLN A 79 -15.37 -14.16 -16.32
C GLN A 79 -16.12 -14.28 -15.00
N THR A 80 -15.45 -14.01 -13.87
CA THR A 80 -16.01 -14.21 -12.53
C THR A 80 -16.08 -12.90 -11.76
N THR A 81 -15.05 -12.62 -10.97
CA THR A 81 -14.99 -11.54 -9.99
C THR A 81 -15.08 -10.15 -10.61
N TYR A 82 -14.56 -9.99 -11.83
CA TYR A 82 -14.49 -8.73 -12.56
C TYR A 82 -15.51 -8.64 -13.72
N SER A 83 -16.46 -9.57 -13.81
CA SER A 83 -17.55 -9.56 -14.81
C SER A 83 -18.39 -8.26 -14.80
N ARG A 84 -18.39 -7.52 -13.69
CA ARG A 84 -19.01 -6.18 -13.56
C ARG A 84 -18.46 -5.14 -14.53
N TYR A 85 -17.25 -5.36 -15.08
CA TYR A 85 -16.66 -4.48 -16.09
C TYR A 85 -17.35 -4.62 -17.45
N LYS A 86 -18.10 -5.70 -17.69
CA LYS A 86 -18.78 -6.08 -18.95
C LYS A 86 -17.85 -6.31 -20.14
N ASP A 87 -16.70 -5.65 -20.17
CA ASP A 87 -15.60 -5.93 -21.06
C ASP A 87 -14.90 -7.22 -20.64
N MET A 88 -14.82 -8.17 -21.57
CA MET A 88 -14.17 -9.46 -21.42
C MET A 88 -13.03 -9.65 -22.42
N ASN A 89 -12.71 -8.62 -23.21
CA ASN A 89 -11.64 -8.69 -24.18
C ASN A 89 -10.30 -8.62 -23.46
N THR A 90 -9.59 -9.74 -23.40
CA THR A 90 -8.36 -9.85 -22.62
C THR A 90 -7.23 -8.96 -23.11
N SER A 91 -7.29 -8.44 -24.35
CA SER A 91 -6.29 -7.50 -24.87
C SER A 91 -6.44 -6.08 -24.33
N ASP A 92 -7.59 -5.74 -23.75
CA ASP A 92 -7.82 -4.43 -23.13
C ASP A 92 -7.26 -4.34 -21.70
N PHE A 93 -6.83 -5.48 -21.14
CA PHE A 93 -6.35 -5.60 -19.77
C PHE A 93 -4.94 -6.20 -19.66
N GLU A 94 -4.16 -5.74 -18.69
CA GLU A 94 -2.98 -6.42 -18.14
C GLU A 94 -3.36 -7.17 -16.86
N GLU A 95 -2.77 -8.34 -16.61
CA GLU A 95 -2.87 -8.94 -15.27
C GLU A 95 -1.73 -8.39 -14.44
N ASP A 96 -2.03 -7.48 -13.53
CA ASP A 96 -1.02 -6.65 -12.90
C ASP A 96 -1.06 -6.67 -11.38
N HIS A 97 0.07 -6.30 -10.77
CA HIS A 97 0.28 -6.27 -9.34
C HIS A 97 -0.28 -4.98 -8.73
N LEU A 98 -1.25 -5.04 -7.82
CA LEU A 98 -1.73 -3.84 -7.10
C LEU A 98 -0.59 -3.17 -6.31
N VAL A 99 0.13 -3.94 -5.51
CA VAL A 99 1.43 -3.53 -4.98
C VAL A 99 2.50 -4.04 -5.95
N PRO A 100 3.25 -3.19 -6.65
CA PRO A 100 4.20 -3.66 -7.66
C PRO A 100 5.36 -4.43 -7.03
N LEU A 101 5.96 -5.32 -7.82
CA LEU A 101 7.15 -6.08 -7.41
C LEU A 101 8.29 -5.15 -7.00
N GLU A 102 8.36 -3.98 -7.64
CA GLU A 102 9.29 -2.87 -7.44
C GLU A 102 9.23 -2.27 -6.03
N VAL A 103 8.14 -2.48 -5.29
CA VAL A 103 8.00 -2.13 -3.86
C VAL A 103 7.60 -3.34 -3.01
N GLY A 104 7.96 -4.54 -3.46
CA GLY A 104 7.83 -5.78 -2.69
C GLY A 104 6.42 -6.33 -2.60
N GLY A 105 5.60 -6.15 -3.64
CA GLY A 105 4.34 -6.88 -3.78
C GLY A 105 4.52 -8.39 -3.89
N ALA A 106 3.49 -9.15 -3.49
CA ALA A 106 3.47 -10.59 -3.67
C ALA A 106 3.50 -10.96 -5.16
N THR A 107 4.23 -12.01 -5.50
CA THR A 107 4.58 -12.39 -6.87
C THR A 107 3.42 -12.99 -7.64
N ASP A 108 2.73 -13.95 -7.04
CA ASP A 108 1.73 -14.82 -7.67
C ASP A 108 0.50 -15.00 -6.77
N ALA A 109 0.36 -14.15 -5.74
CA ALA A 109 -0.84 -14.13 -4.92
C ALA A 109 -1.97 -13.43 -5.71
N LYS A 110 -3.11 -14.11 -5.86
CA LYS A 110 -4.33 -13.49 -6.42
C LYS A 110 -4.77 -12.27 -5.61
N GLU A 111 -4.40 -12.21 -4.33
CA GLU A 111 -4.65 -11.09 -3.44
C GLU A 111 -3.81 -9.85 -3.79
N ASN A 112 -2.86 -9.96 -4.72
CA ASN A 112 -2.10 -8.85 -5.27
C ASN A 112 -2.26 -8.72 -6.80
N LEU A 113 -2.99 -9.61 -7.47
CA LEU A 113 -3.15 -9.61 -8.93
C LEU A 113 -4.58 -9.24 -9.33
N TRP A 114 -4.73 -8.42 -10.37
CA TRP A 114 -6.02 -8.00 -10.90
C TRP A 114 -5.94 -7.61 -12.39
N PRO A 115 -7.06 -7.61 -13.12
CA PRO A 115 -7.12 -7.18 -14.51
C PRO A 115 -7.16 -5.65 -14.53
N GLU A 116 -6.03 -5.03 -14.86
CA GLU A 116 -5.90 -3.59 -15.01
C GLU A 116 -6.13 -3.16 -16.46
N LEU A 117 -6.97 -2.16 -16.69
CA LEU A 117 -7.20 -1.63 -18.03
C LEU A 117 -5.99 -0.85 -18.57
N TYR A 118 -5.67 -1.07 -19.84
CA TYR A 118 -4.69 -0.26 -20.56
C TYR A 118 -5.17 1.15 -20.85
N ALA A 119 -6.42 1.28 -21.33
CA ALA A 119 -6.95 2.52 -21.88
C ALA A 119 -7.49 3.49 -20.80
N GLY A 120 -7.49 4.78 -21.13
CA GLY A 120 -8.08 5.85 -20.32
C GLY A 120 -7.07 6.73 -19.60
N SER A 121 -7.52 7.89 -19.11
CA SER A 121 -6.69 8.83 -18.33
C SER A 121 -6.25 8.28 -16.98
N ASN A 122 -6.88 7.17 -16.54
CA ASN A 122 -6.68 6.51 -15.25
C ASN A 122 -6.37 5.02 -15.44
N GLY A 123 -5.60 4.66 -16.49
CA GLY A 123 -5.21 3.28 -16.81
C GLY A 123 -3.79 2.94 -16.38
N ALA A 124 -3.31 1.76 -16.80
CA ALA A 124 -2.01 1.19 -16.45
C ALA A 124 -0.83 2.17 -16.52
N ARG A 125 -0.79 3.05 -17.54
CA ARG A 125 0.29 4.04 -17.71
C ARG A 125 0.39 5.07 -16.57
N MET A 126 -0.75 5.43 -15.99
CA MET A 126 -0.78 6.34 -14.82
C MET A 126 -0.23 5.62 -13.60
N LYS A 127 -0.63 4.37 -13.40
CA LYS A 127 -0.11 3.53 -12.31
C LYS A 127 1.39 3.29 -12.49
N ASP A 128 1.87 2.89 -13.67
CA ASP A 128 3.31 2.73 -14.01
C ASP A 128 4.16 3.91 -13.51
N ALA A 129 3.70 5.14 -13.73
CA ALA A 129 4.39 6.34 -13.28
C ALA A 129 4.47 6.46 -11.75
N LEU A 130 3.38 6.12 -11.04
CA LEU A 130 3.38 6.01 -9.58
C LEU A 130 4.33 4.92 -9.09
N GLU A 131 4.33 3.73 -9.70
CA GLU A 131 5.19 2.62 -9.28
C GLU A 131 6.66 2.97 -9.37
N ASN A 132 7.06 3.53 -10.51
CA ASN A 132 8.41 4.02 -10.74
C ASN A 132 8.80 5.09 -9.72
N ARG A 133 7.86 6.00 -9.40
CA ARG A 133 8.09 7.05 -8.39
C ARG A 133 8.25 6.48 -6.99
N LEU A 134 7.41 5.54 -6.58
CA LEU A 134 7.48 4.90 -5.26
C LEU A 134 8.78 4.10 -5.12
N LYS A 135 9.15 3.32 -6.13
CA LYS A 135 10.43 2.60 -6.18
C LYS A 135 11.61 3.55 -5.98
N ALA A 136 11.65 4.65 -6.75
CA ALA A 136 12.72 5.63 -6.67
C ALA A 136 12.82 6.24 -5.25
N LEU A 137 11.68 6.60 -4.64
CA LEU A 137 11.65 7.16 -3.28
C LEU A 137 12.11 6.15 -2.23
N VAL A 138 11.70 4.88 -2.35
CA VAL A 138 12.12 3.80 -1.44
C VAL A 138 13.61 3.52 -1.57
N CYS A 139 14.12 3.39 -2.79
CA CYS A 139 15.53 3.11 -3.04
C CYS A 139 16.45 4.29 -2.73
N ALA A 140 15.93 5.52 -2.76
CA ALA A 140 16.63 6.70 -2.25
C ALA A 140 16.56 6.83 -0.71
N GLY A 141 15.85 5.94 -0.01
CA GLY A 141 15.62 6.01 1.43
C GLY A 141 14.72 7.18 1.88
N SER A 142 14.10 7.89 0.93
CA SER A 142 13.22 9.04 1.18
C SER A 142 11.81 8.62 1.60
N LEU A 143 11.42 7.38 1.32
CA LEU A 143 10.14 6.80 1.72
C LEU A 143 10.37 5.39 2.29
N LYS A 144 9.71 5.06 3.39
CA LYS A 144 9.77 3.68 3.93
C LYS A 144 8.97 2.74 3.04
N LEU A 145 9.48 1.52 2.85
CA LEU A 145 8.85 0.46 2.07
C LEU A 145 7.37 0.26 2.45
N ALA A 146 7.08 0.12 3.75
CA ALA A 146 5.72 -0.08 4.25
C ALA A 146 4.78 1.09 3.93
N VAL A 147 5.29 2.33 3.84
CA VAL A 147 4.47 3.50 3.47
C VAL A 147 4.14 3.46 1.98
N ALA A 148 5.10 3.12 1.13
CA ALA A 148 4.87 2.94 -0.31
C ALA A 148 3.83 1.84 -0.57
N GLN A 149 4.01 0.67 0.05
CA GLN A 149 3.08 -0.48 -0.03
C GLN A 149 1.67 -0.09 0.43
N SER A 150 1.56 0.57 1.58
CA SER A 150 0.26 0.98 2.11
C SER A 150 -0.43 2.02 1.23
N ALA A 151 0.31 2.99 0.67
CA ALA A 151 -0.27 4.03 -0.18
C ALA A 151 -0.89 3.42 -1.45
N ILE A 152 -0.13 2.61 -2.19
CA ILE A 152 -0.59 2.04 -3.46
C ILE A 152 -1.68 0.99 -3.28
N ALA A 153 -1.58 0.12 -2.26
CA ALA A 153 -2.62 -0.85 -1.94
C ALA A 153 -3.93 -0.19 -1.49
N THR A 154 -3.85 0.99 -0.89
CA THR A 154 -5.03 1.65 -0.33
C THR A 154 -5.86 2.32 -1.41
N ASP A 155 -5.20 3.17 -2.20
CA ASP A 155 -5.79 3.95 -3.26
C ASP A 155 -4.64 4.47 -4.14
N TRP A 156 -4.28 3.66 -5.15
CA TRP A 156 -3.20 4.00 -6.07
C TRP A 156 -3.52 5.30 -6.85
N TYR A 157 -4.79 5.61 -7.10
CA TYR A 157 -5.18 6.82 -7.83
C TYR A 157 -4.88 8.07 -7.01
N SER A 158 -5.30 8.10 -5.74
CA SER A 158 -4.94 9.19 -4.82
C SER A 158 -3.42 9.25 -4.58
N ALA A 159 -2.75 8.11 -4.47
CA ALA A 159 -1.30 8.05 -4.32
C ALA A 159 -0.56 8.65 -5.51
N TYR A 160 -1.06 8.49 -6.74
CA TYR A 160 -0.48 9.13 -7.92
C TYR A 160 -0.40 10.65 -7.76
N PHE A 161 -1.50 11.31 -7.37
CA PHE A 161 -1.47 12.76 -7.19
C PHE A 161 -0.55 13.19 -6.06
N LEU A 162 -0.48 12.40 -4.99
CA LEU A 162 0.39 12.68 -3.85
C LEU A 162 1.88 12.61 -4.21
N TYR A 163 2.30 11.59 -4.97
CA TYR A 163 3.73 11.30 -5.20
C TYR A 163 4.25 11.74 -6.57
N VAL A 164 3.38 11.82 -7.58
CA VAL A 164 3.70 12.18 -8.97
C VAL A 164 3.13 13.55 -9.33
N GLY A 165 1.85 13.79 -9.03
CA GLY A 165 1.10 14.98 -9.48
C GLY A 165 1.52 16.33 -8.88
N GLY A 166 2.47 16.37 -7.93
CA GLY A 166 3.05 17.62 -7.42
C GLY A 166 2.11 18.53 -6.62
N THR A 167 0.87 18.11 -6.34
CA THR A 167 -0.09 18.90 -5.54
C THR A 167 0.09 18.72 -4.03
N GLY A 168 1.03 17.88 -3.61
CA GLY A 168 1.52 17.85 -2.25
C GLY A 168 2.31 19.13 -1.95
N THR A 169 1.60 20.20 -1.58
CA THR A 169 2.18 21.24 -0.75
C THR A 169 2.99 20.52 0.32
N THR A 170 4.28 20.79 0.35
CA THR A 170 5.26 20.35 1.34
C THR A 170 4.87 20.86 2.72
N SER A 171 3.77 20.34 3.26
CA SER A 171 3.62 20.26 4.70
C SER A 171 4.42 19.03 5.10
N THR A 172 5.73 19.26 5.20
CA THR A 172 6.67 18.52 6.04
C THR A 172 6.22 18.66 7.50
N THR A 173 4.97 18.33 7.82
CA THR A 173 4.71 17.63 9.06
C THR A 173 5.24 16.25 8.80
N VAL A 174 6.51 16.08 9.12
CA VAL A 174 7.06 14.80 9.54
C VAL A 174 5.99 14.21 10.46
N PHE A 175 5.18 13.27 9.97
CA PHE A 175 4.49 12.31 10.82
C PHE A 175 5.63 11.50 11.42
N LYS A 176 6.25 12.09 12.45
CA LYS A 176 7.05 11.40 13.42
C LYS A 176 6.00 10.56 14.12
N PRO A 177 5.94 9.23 13.94
CA PRO A 177 5.13 8.45 14.82
C PRO A 177 5.67 8.75 16.22
N THR A 178 4.87 9.40 17.05
CA THR A 178 5.20 9.64 18.44
C THR A 178 5.13 8.28 19.13
N VAL A 179 6.14 7.44 18.87
CA VAL A 179 6.52 6.41 19.82
C VAL A 179 6.92 7.20 21.04
N LYS A 180 6.03 7.26 22.04
CA LYS A 180 6.40 7.73 23.38
C LYS A 180 7.65 6.94 23.73
N SER A 181 8.81 7.61 23.76
CA SER A 181 10.01 7.01 24.34
C SER A 181 9.60 6.48 25.71
N PRO A 182 9.92 5.22 26.05
CA PRO A 182 9.68 4.75 27.39
C PRO A 182 10.44 5.68 28.32
N VAL A 183 9.70 6.33 29.22
CA VAL A 183 10.27 7.09 30.33
C VAL A 183 11.28 6.17 31.01
N ARG A 184 12.54 6.59 31.01
CA ARG A 184 13.60 5.90 31.74
C ARG A 184 13.32 6.07 33.23
N THR A 185 12.50 5.20 33.79
CA THR A 185 12.39 5.07 35.24
C THR A 185 13.77 4.64 35.73
N LYS A 186 14.43 5.49 36.52
CA LYS A 186 15.64 5.12 37.26
C LYS A 186 15.24 4.05 38.28
N THR A 187 15.25 2.79 37.88
CA THR A 187 15.26 1.69 38.85
C THR A 187 16.65 1.65 39.45
N THR A 188 16.75 2.06 40.71
CA THR A 188 17.94 1.92 41.53
C THR A 188 18.29 0.44 41.65
N ILE A 189 19.23 -0.04 40.85
CA ILE A 189 19.84 -1.35 41.03
C ILE A 189 20.77 -1.23 42.23
N LYS A 190 20.38 -1.81 43.38
CA LYS A 190 21.31 -2.03 44.49
C LYS A 190 22.46 -2.91 43.98
N SER A 191 23.70 -2.44 44.19
CA SER A 191 24.94 -3.10 43.79
C SER A 191 24.92 -4.60 44.10
N ALA A 192 25.01 -5.43 43.07
CA ALA A 192 25.32 -6.84 43.24
C ALA A 192 26.75 -6.97 43.79
N LYS A 193 26.91 -7.68 44.91
CA LYS A 193 28.22 -8.02 45.47
C LYS A 193 29.02 -8.83 44.44
N LYS A 194 30.25 -8.38 44.18
CA LYS A 194 31.22 -8.99 43.27
C LYS A 194 31.63 -10.38 43.79
N LEU A 195 31.11 -11.46 43.21
CA LEU A 195 31.62 -12.81 43.46
C LEU A 195 32.90 -13.02 42.65
N LYS A 196 33.97 -13.44 43.32
CA LYS A 196 35.29 -13.71 42.73
C LYS A 196 35.23 -14.95 41.80
N PRO A 197 36.00 -14.98 40.70
CA PRO A 197 35.98 -16.10 39.76
C PRO A 197 36.71 -17.31 40.35
N LYS A 198 36.06 -18.48 40.36
CA LYS A 198 36.74 -19.77 40.52
C LYS A 198 37.19 -20.25 39.13
N LYS A 199 38.50 -20.45 38.97
CA LYS A 199 39.07 -21.10 37.78
C LYS A 199 38.77 -22.60 37.84
N THR A 200 37.95 -23.09 36.93
CA THR A 200 37.96 -24.48 36.47
C THR A 200 37.73 -24.46 34.97
N GLY A 201 38.66 -25.03 34.21
CA GLY A 201 38.70 -24.92 32.76
C GLY A 201 37.52 -25.60 32.04
N ARG A 202 37.23 -25.04 30.85
CA ARG A 202 36.33 -25.45 29.76
C ARG A 202 35.02 -24.66 29.64
N CYS A 203 34.87 -24.14 28.41
CA CYS A 203 33.77 -23.46 27.72
C CYS A 203 32.50 -23.08 28.49
N TRP A 204 32.09 -21.82 28.32
CA TRP A 204 30.83 -21.27 28.83
C TRP A 204 29.62 -21.86 28.11
N VAL A 205 28.65 -22.34 28.88
CA VAL A 205 27.28 -22.61 28.41
C VAL A 205 26.40 -21.43 28.83
N LYS A 206 25.64 -20.83 27.90
CA LYS A 206 24.53 -19.94 28.24
C LYS A 206 23.24 -20.75 28.20
N SER A 207 22.71 -21.07 29.37
CA SER A 207 21.36 -21.64 29.52
C SER A 207 20.38 -20.50 29.78
N TYR A 208 19.22 -20.51 29.14
CA TYR A 208 18.10 -19.62 29.46
C TYR A 208 16.86 -20.44 29.77
N THR A 209 16.17 -20.12 30.86
CA THR A 209 14.82 -20.60 31.19
C THR A 209 13.82 -19.49 30.90
N THR A 210 12.78 -19.78 30.12
CA THR A 210 11.63 -18.88 29.94
C THR A 210 10.54 -19.20 30.97
N LYS A 211 9.78 -18.17 31.35
CA LYS A 211 8.87 -18.15 32.51
C LYS A 211 7.57 -18.99 32.37
N LYS A 212 7.57 -20.06 31.55
CA LYS A 212 6.43 -20.99 31.38
C LYS A 212 6.85 -22.46 31.18
N GLY A 213 7.88 -22.92 31.89
CA GLY A 213 8.02 -24.35 32.23
C GLY A 213 8.20 -25.37 31.09
N THR A 214 8.65 -24.99 29.89
CA THR A 214 8.99 -25.95 28.83
C THR A 214 10.49 -25.93 28.51
N HIS A 215 11.14 -27.08 28.67
CA HIS A 215 12.54 -27.28 28.32
C HIS A 215 12.71 -27.38 26.80
N VAL A 216 13.55 -26.52 26.21
CA VAL A 216 13.99 -26.65 24.81
C VAL A 216 15.33 -27.41 24.81
N LYS A 217 15.39 -28.56 24.13
CA LYS A 217 16.64 -29.31 23.91
C LYS A 217 17.53 -28.54 22.93
N GLY A 218 18.65 -27.99 23.40
CA GLY A 218 19.69 -27.42 22.53
C GLY A 218 20.54 -28.52 21.89
N HIS A 219 20.71 -28.47 20.57
CA HIS A 219 21.67 -29.32 19.85
C HIS A 219 23.10 -28.78 20.02
N TYR A 220 24.03 -29.65 20.39
CA TYR A 220 25.46 -29.32 20.47
C TYR A 220 26.10 -29.32 19.08
N ARG A 221 26.86 -28.27 18.75
CA ARG A 221 27.97 -28.36 17.79
C ARG A 221 29.27 -28.20 18.56
N LYS A 222 30.23 -29.11 18.35
CA LYS A 222 31.62 -28.96 18.79
C LYS A 222 32.21 -27.72 18.10
N CYS A 223 33.11 -27.02 18.78
CA CYS A 223 33.92 -25.97 18.16
C CYS A 223 34.65 -26.48 16.91
#